data_AF-A0A7W1A390-F1
#
_entry.id   AF-A0A7W1A390-F1
#
_cell.length_a   1.000
_cell.length_b   1.000
_cell.length_c   1.000
_cell.angle_alpha   90.00
_cell.angle_beta   90.00
_cell.angle_gamma   90.00
#
_symmetry.space_group_name_H-M   'P 1'
#
loop_
_entity.id
_entity.type
_entity.pdbx_description
1 polymer ?
#
loop_
_entity_poly.entity_id
_entity_poly.type
_entity_poly.pdbx_seq_one_letter_code
_entity_poly.pdbx_strand_id
1 'polypeptide(L)'
;MVRSTVLVLVAACSSPVPRNDARPEPWTEGPALPSPRLEAGVTALGQRLVVVGGFDQNVAQGLRITMDVTMFDPVMRTWSALHPAPVAWTHTNLAGSSATIYMLGGHETQQFTAKGEAYALDTDSSPPQWRQLRSMPPGQERGASGVIVAPPHIYLIGGASTNAALATCLDYDFSSDTWSMLPALPAPRSHPAVMRMSDGTLIAAGGLASLDSSSAAAEVWALPPGALQWQPRTSMPSPRGGCAYGTVLGQLVCAGGELGLAALSTTESYDPVGDKWTSLPSMPEARAGTQGAVIANRLYIPGGSASLRFEPTNQLYMFSLLDVTE
;
A
#
# COMPACT_ATOMS: atom_id res chain seq x y z
N MET A 1 27.16 -65.07 -53.07
CA MET A 1 27.00 -64.91 -51.61
C MET A 1 26.03 -63.77 -51.37
N VAL A 2 24.80 -64.09 -50.96
CA VAL A 2 23.75 -63.11 -50.68
C VAL A 2 24.04 -62.53 -49.29
N ARG A 3 24.27 -61.21 -49.19
CA ARG A 3 24.44 -60.50 -47.92
C ARG A 3 23.07 -59.99 -47.47
N SER A 4 22.55 -60.57 -46.40
CA SER A 4 21.36 -60.09 -45.69
C SER A 4 21.74 -58.87 -44.83
N THR A 5 21.12 -57.72 -45.12
CA THR A 5 21.23 -56.51 -44.30
C THR A 5 20.13 -56.55 -43.24
N VAL A 6 20.51 -56.68 -41.97
CA VAL A 6 19.59 -56.61 -40.82
C VAL A 6 19.36 -55.13 -40.49
N LEU A 7 18.12 -54.68 -40.58
CA LEU A 7 17.69 -53.34 -40.17
C LEU A 7 17.44 -53.35 -38.66
N VAL A 8 18.27 -52.66 -37.88
CA VAL A 8 18.04 -52.45 -36.44
C VAL A 8 17.15 -51.21 -36.28
N LEU A 9 15.88 -51.41 -35.95
CA LEU A 9 15.00 -50.33 -35.50
C LEU A 9 15.42 -49.92 -34.07
N VAL A 10 16.05 -48.76 -33.94
CA VAL A 10 16.23 -48.10 -32.64
C VAL A 10 14.92 -47.40 -32.30
N ALA A 11 14.15 -47.99 -31.40
CA ALA A 11 13.00 -47.32 -30.80
C ALA A 11 13.51 -46.20 -29.89
N ALA A 12 13.38 -44.95 -30.34
CA ALA A 12 13.61 -43.79 -29.50
C ALA A 12 12.42 -43.63 -28.54
N CYS A 13 12.57 -44.12 -27.31
CA CYS A 13 11.68 -43.74 -26.22
C CYS A 13 11.94 -42.27 -25.87
N SER A 14 11.15 -41.36 -26.43
CA SER A 14 11.07 -39.99 -25.93
C SER A 14 10.30 -39.98 -24.62
N SER A 15 11.01 -39.82 -23.50
CA SER A 15 10.38 -39.48 -22.23
C SER A 15 9.60 -38.18 -22.41
N PRO A 16 8.32 -38.09 -22.01
CA PRO A 16 7.65 -36.80 -21.99
C PRO A 16 8.37 -35.91 -20.99
N VAL A 17 8.90 -34.78 -21.47
CA VAL A 17 9.35 -33.69 -20.60
C VAL A 17 8.11 -33.28 -19.79
N PRO A 18 8.12 -33.38 -18.45
CA PRO A 18 7.00 -32.89 -17.67
C PRO A 18 6.88 -31.39 -17.96
N ARG A 19 5.80 -30.99 -18.63
CA ARG A 19 5.41 -29.59 -18.64
C ARG A 19 5.07 -29.28 -17.20
N ASN A 20 5.83 -28.38 -16.60
CA ASN A 20 5.47 -27.81 -15.32
C ASN A 20 4.27 -26.89 -15.58
N ASP A 21 3.07 -27.48 -15.65
CA ASP A 21 1.80 -26.77 -15.78
C ASP A 21 1.36 -26.13 -14.44
N ALA A 22 2.30 -25.98 -13.50
CA ALA A 22 2.06 -25.23 -12.27
C ALA A 22 1.83 -23.77 -12.63
N ARG A 23 0.61 -23.28 -12.37
CA ARG A 23 0.29 -21.86 -12.46
C ARG A 23 1.33 -21.07 -11.66
N PRO A 24 1.78 -19.90 -12.15
CA PRO A 24 2.57 -19.01 -11.32
C PRO A 24 1.80 -18.72 -10.02
N GLU A 25 2.47 -18.89 -8.89
CA GLU A 25 1.92 -18.51 -7.58
C GLU A 25 1.63 -16.99 -7.60
N PRO A 26 0.41 -16.56 -7.28
CA PRO A 26 0.05 -15.15 -7.40
C PRO A 26 0.78 -14.27 -6.39
N TRP A 27 1.31 -14.88 -5.33
CA TRP A 27 2.22 -14.28 -4.36
C TRP A 27 3.67 -14.71 -4.64
N THR A 28 4.56 -13.73 -4.75
CA THR A 28 6.00 -13.96 -4.90
C THR A 28 6.78 -13.09 -3.93
N GLU A 29 7.96 -13.57 -3.53
CA GLU A 29 8.88 -12.82 -2.67
C GLU A 29 9.89 -12.04 -3.52
N GLY A 30 10.13 -10.80 -3.11
CA GLY A 30 11.13 -9.90 -3.69
C GLY A 30 12.41 -9.85 -2.86
N PRO A 31 13.44 -9.13 -3.33
CA PRO A 31 14.62 -8.86 -2.52
C PRO A 31 14.24 -8.12 -1.23
N ALA A 32 14.76 -8.57 -0.10
CA ALA A 32 14.50 -7.96 1.20
C ALA A 32 14.94 -6.49 1.24
N LEU A 33 14.20 -5.68 1.99
CA LEU A 33 14.56 -4.30 2.29
C LEU A 33 15.93 -4.25 2.99
N PRO A 34 16.70 -3.15 2.82
CA PRO A 34 17.97 -2.96 3.51
C PRO A 34 17.88 -2.98 5.04
N SER A 35 16.71 -2.61 5.58
CA SER A 35 16.38 -2.70 7.00
C SER A 35 14.87 -2.92 7.17
N PRO A 36 14.45 -3.54 8.28
CA PRO A 36 13.04 -3.84 8.49
C PRO A 36 12.22 -2.56 8.71
N ARG A 37 10.92 -2.60 8.39
CA ARG A 37 10.02 -1.45 8.42
C ARG A 37 8.65 -1.83 8.93
N LEU A 38 8.07 -0.98 9.77
CA LEU A 38 6.69 -1.09 10.28
C LEU A 38 6.08 0.32 10.36
N GLU A 39 4.83 0.48 9.99
CA GLU A 39 4.13 1.77 9.85
C GLU A 39 4.89 2.79 8.98
N ALA A 40 5.59 2.30 7.96
CA ALA A 40 6.27 3.15 6.98
C ALA A 40 5.29 3.65 5.91
N GLY A 41 5.55 4.83 5.34
CA GLY A 41 4.86 5.28 4.15
C GLY A 41 5.35 4.50 2.93
N VAL A 42 4.43 4.05 2.06
CA VAL A 42 4.77 3.30 0.85
C VAL A 42 4.06 3.91 -0.35
N THR A 43 4.79 4.17 -1.44
CA THR A 43 4.19 4.72 -2.66
C THR A 43 4.97 4.30 -3.91
N ALA A 44 4.35 4.47 -5.07
CA ALA A 44 5.03 4.32 -6.35
C ALA A 44 5.63 5.66 -6.79
N LEU A 45 6.85 5.63 -7.32
CA LEU A 45 7.54 6.74 -7.96
C LEU A 45 7.85 6.33 -9.40
N GLY A 46 7.01 6.76 -10.34
CA GLY A 46 7.02 6.23 -11.69
C GLY A 46 6.86 4.71 -11.70
N GLN A 47 7.91 3.97 -12.09
CA GLN A 47 7.94 2.50 -12.08
C GLN A 47 8.78 1.91 -10.94
N ARG A 48 9.01 2.68 -9.87
CA ARG A 48 9.82 2.28 -8.71
C ARG A 48 8.96 2.31 -7.45
N LEU A 49 9.31 1.49 -6.47
CA LEU A 49 8.67 1.49 -5.15
C LEU A 49 9.49 2.34 -4.21
N VAL A 50 8.84 3.15 -3.38
CA VAL A 50 9.50 3.97 -2.36
C VAL A 50 8.91 3.64 -0.99
N VAL A 51 9.79 3.51 0.01
CA VAL A 51 9.46 3.31 1.42
C VAL A 51 10.13 4.41 2.24
N VAL A 52 9.34 5.14 3.04
CA VAL A 52 9.79 6.28 3.84
C VAL A 52 9.47 6.07 5.32
N GLY A 53 10.46 6.28 6.17
CA GLY A 53 10.30 6.34 7.62
C GLY A 53 9.81 5.03 8.23
N GLY A 54 8.93 5.13 9.23
CA GLY A 54 8.43 3.99 10.00
C GLY A 54 9.39 3.52 11.10
N PHE A 55 8.95 2.54 11.87
CA PHE A 55 9.78 1.85 12.86
C PHE A 55 10.75 0.88 12.19
N ASP A 56 12.00 0.89 12.62
CA ASP A 56 13.04 0.00 12.10
C ASP A 56 13.73 -0.87 13.17
N GLN A 57 13.24 -0.78 14.40
CA GLN A 57 13.68 -1.59 15.55
C GLN A 57 12.46 -2.09 16.31
N ASN A 58 12.56 -3.29 16.88
CA ASN A 58 11.50 -3.88 17.68
C ASN A 58 11.52 -3.37 19.14
N VAL A 59 10.54 -3.80 19.93
CA VAL A 59 10.42 -3.40 21.35
C VAL A 59 11.66 -3.77 22.17
N ALA A 60 12.25 -4.94 21.95
CA ALA A 60 13.42 -5.42 22.68
C ALA A 60 14.69 -4.61 22.38
N GLN A 61 14.76 -3.98 21.20
CA GLN A 61 15.85 -3.12 20.76
C GLN A 61 15.65 -1.65 21.16
N GLY A 62 14.44 -1.28 21.57
CA GLY A 62 13.99 0.09 21.75
C GLY A 62 13.41 0.64 20.45
N LEU A 63 12.11 0.93 20.45
CA LEU A 63 11.42 1.41 19.25
C LEU A 63 12.09 2.68 18.71
N ARG A 64 12.56 2.62 17.47
CA ARG A 64 13.18 3.75 16.75
C ARG A 64 12.40 4.03 15.48
N ILE A 65 12.11 5.30 15.24
CA ILE A 65 11.54 5.79 13.99
C ILE A 65 12.69 6.33 13.15
N THR A 66 12.80 5.86 11.90
CA THR A 66 13.89 6.27 11.00
C THR A 66 13.49 7.41 10.08
N MET A 67 14.49 8.09 9.51
CA MET A 67 14.33 9.07 8.43
C MET A 67 14.70 8.48 7.06
N ASP A 68 15.07 7.20 7.01
CA ASP A 68 15.52 6.56 5.79
C ASP A 68 14.45 6.57 4.71
N VAL A 69 14.90 6.83 3.48
CA VAL A 69 14.11 6.70 2.26
C VAL A 69 14.80 5.65 1.41
N THR A 70 14.10 4.56 1.12
CA THR A 70 14.62 3.48 0.28
C THR A 70 13.75 3.30 -0.94
N MET A 71 14.39 3.06 -2.08
CA MET A 71 13.75 2.90 -3.38
C MET A 71 14.12 1.55 -3.96
N PHE A 72 13.12 0.81 -4.43
CA PHE A 72 13.29 -0.46 -5.13
C PHE A 72 13.02 -0.28 -6.61
N ASP A 73 13.98 -0.74 -7.42
CA ASP A 73 13.86 -0.85 -8.87
C ASP A 73 13.39 -2.28 -9.22
N PRO A 74 12.14 -2.47 -9.69
CA PRO A 74 11.63 -3.80 -10.01
C PRO A 74 12.32 -4.48 -11.20
N VAL A 75 12.93 -3.70 -12.10
CA VAL A 75 13.65 -4.23 -13.27
C VAL A 75 15.02 -4.76 -12.84
N MET A 76 15.77 -3.95 -12.09
CA MET A 76 17.09 -4.35 -11.59
C MET A 76 17.03 -5.28 -10.39
N ARG A 77 15.87 -5.34 -9.70
CA ARG A 77 15.66 -6.06 -8.44
C ARG A 77 16.63 -5.62 -7.34
N THR A 78 16.88 -4.31 -7.27
CA THR A 78 17.83 -3.73 -6.31
C THR A 78 17.19 -2.61 -5.51
N TRP A 79 17.59 -2.52 -4.24
CA TRP A 79 17.29 -1.40 -3.37
C TRP A 79 18.42 -0.37 -3.41
N SER A 80 18.05 0.90 -3.36
CA SER A 80 18.97 2.04 -3.23
C SER A 80 18.43 3.04 -2.20
N ALA A 81 19.32 3.74 -1.50
CA ALA A 81 18.94 4.83 -0.63
C ALA A 81 18.69 6.12 -1.44
N LEU A 82 17.68 6.89 -1.05
CA LEU A 82 17.48 8.28 -1.47
C LEU A 82 17.86 9.24 -0.34
N HIS A 83 17.77 10.54 -0.60
CA HIS A 83 18.01 11.56 0.43
C HIS A 83 17.07 11.33 1.64
N PRO A 84 17.59 11.23 2.88
CA PRO A 84 16.77 11.01 4.07
C PRO A 84 15.67 12.07 4.22
N ALA A 85 14.53 11.65 4.75
CA ALA A 85 13.40 12.52 5.07
C ALA A 85 13.82 13.58 6.11
N PRO A 86 13.21 14.77 6.11
CA PRO A 86 13.55 15.84 7.04
C PRO A 86 13.09 15.56 8.48
N VAL A 87 12.23 14.56 8.67
CA VAL A 87 11.58 14.20 9.93
C VAL A 87 11.42 12.69 10.03
N ALA A 88 11.43 12.16 11.25
CA ALA A 88 11.24 10.74 11.55
C ALA A 88 9.79 10.47 11.93
N TRP A 89 8.98 10.01 10.98
CA TRP A 89 7.54 9.75 11.19
C TRP A 89 7.13 8.31 10.87
N THR A 90 6.03 7.91 11.49
CA THR A 90 5.27 6.69 11.21
C THR A 90 3.93 7.07 10.56
N HIS A 91 3.18 6.08 10.07
CA HIS A 91 1.83 6.25 9.51
C HIS A 91 1.75 7.41 8.51
N THR A 92 2.81 7.56 7.71
CA THR A 92 3.00 8.74 6.89
C THR A 92 2.03 8.70 5.70
N ASN A 93 1.38 9.83 5.41
CA ASN A 93 0.55 9.91 4.20
C ASN A 93 1.47 10.16 3.01
N LEU A 94 1.92 9.07 2.37
CA LEU A 94 2.90 9.12 1.29
C LEU A 94 2.25 9.00 -0.09
N ALA A 95 2.58 9.95 -0.97
CA ALA A 95 2.14 9.96 -2.36
C ALA A 95 3.36 10.12 -3.28
N GLY A 96 3.29 9.54 -4.48
CA GLY A 96 4.34 9.68 -5.47
C GLY A 96 3.79 9.99 -6.86
N SER A 97 4.54 10.78 -7.62
CA SER A 97 4.32 11.06 -9.04
C SER A 97 5.34 10.30 -9.89
N SER A 98 5.66 10.78 -11.10
CA SER A 98 6.75 10.21 -11.90
C SER A 98 8.14 10.46 -11.29
N ALA A 99 8.32 11.60 -10.60
CA ALA A 99 9.63 12.06 -10.13
C ALA A 99 9.60 12.73 -8.75
N THR A 100 8.42 12.96 -8.17
CA THR A 100 8.27 13.64 -6.87
C THR A 100 7.63 12.72 -5.85
N ILE A 101 8.20 12.67 -4.65
CA ILE A 101 7.59 12.06 -3.47
C ILE A 101 6.99 13.18 -2.62
N TYR A 102 5.75 13.02 -2.17
CA TYR A 102 5.03 13.93 -1.29
C TYR A 102 4.78 13.23 0.05
N MET A 103 5.18 13.89 1.12
CA MET A 103 5.01 13.44 2.49
C MET A 103 4.06 14.41 3.19
N LEU A 104 2.80 14.03 3.37
CA LEU A 104 1.72 14.95 3.75
C LEU A 104 1.22 14.64 5.16
N GLY A 105 2.00 15.00 6.19
CA GLY A 105 1.72 14.61 7.57
C GLY A 105 2.04 13.14 7.89
N GLY A 106 1.87 12.81 9.16
CA GLY A 106 2.22 11.52 9.74
C GLY A 106 2.16 11.61 11.26
N HIS A 107 2.69 10.59 11.93
CA HIS A 107 2.78 10.55 13.38
C HIS A 107 4.23 10.60 13.85
N GLU A 108 4.50 11.58 14.71
CA GLU A 108 5.78 11.75 15.39
C GLU A 108 5.78 11.06 16.74
N THR A 109 6.96 10.62 17.20
CA THR A 109 7.19 9.96 18.49
C THR A 109 6.46 8.62 18.64
N GLN A 110 6.70 7.92 19.75
CA GLN A 110 5.99 6.70 20.12
C GLN A 110 4.58 6.98 20.68
N GLN A 111 4.25 8.24 20.97
CA GLN A 111 2.93 8.68 21.40
C GLN A 111 2.00 9.00 20.22
N PHE A 112 2.48 8.81 18.98
CA PHE A 112 1.74 9.07 17.75
C PHE A 112 1.11 10.47 17.67
N THR A 113 1.92 11.49 17.92
CA THR A 113 1.47 12.88 17.79
C THR A 113 1.28 13.21 16.31
N ALA A 114 0.05 13.55 15.91
CA ALA A 114 -0.25 13.85 14.52
C ALA A 114 0.37 15.18 14.08
N LYS A 115 0.95 15.17 12.89
CA LYS A 115 1.66 16.30 12.27
C LYS A 115 0.95 16.72 10.99
N GLY A 116 0.94 18.02 10.72
CA GLY A 116 0.32 18.61 9.53
C GLY A 116 1.33 19.13 8.52
N GLU A 117 2.62 19.14 8.86
CA GLU A 117 3.70 19.58 8.00
C GLU A 117 3.79 18.67 6.77
N ALA A 118 4.10 19.27 5.63
CA ALA A 118 4.15 18.60 4.35
C ALA A 118 5.49 18.88 3.66
N TYR A 119 6.01 17.89 2.95
CA TYR A 119 7.30 17.96 2.27
C TYR A 119 7.23 17.30 0.90
N ALA A 120 8.03 17.79 -0.05
CA ALA A 120 8.24 17.15 -1.34
C ALA A 120 9.73 16.89 -1.58
N LEU A 121 10.06 15.72 -2.13
CA LEU A 121 11.39 15.40 -2.67
C LEU A 121 11.28 15.27 -4.18
N ASP A 122 11.93 16.18 -4.90
CA ASP A 122 12.14 16.03 -6.34
C ASP A 122 13.38 15.18 -6.58
N THR A 123 13.18 13.97 -7.13
CA THR A 123 14.26 13.00 -7.35
C THR A 123 15.06 13.26 -8.62
N ASP A 124 14.56 14.10 -9.53
CA ASP A 124 15.30 14.51 -10.74
C ASP A 124 16.22 15.71 -10.47
N SER A 125 16.05 16.39 -9.33
CA SER A 125 16.93 17.48 -8.92
C SER A 125 18.34 16.99 -8.52
N SER A 126 19.36 17.81 -8.76
CA SER A 126 20.76 17.47 -8.47
C SER A 126 21.42 18.54 -7.58
N PRO A 127 21.64 18.28 -6.28
CA PRO A 127 21.27 17.05 -5.55
C PRO A 127 19.76 16.99 -5.27
N PRO A 128 19.19 15.79 -5.06
CA PRO A 128 17.82 15.64 -4.54
C PRO A 128 17.69 16.38 -3.21
N GLN A 129 16.70 17.26 -3.10
CA GLN A 129 16.44 18.04 -1.87
C GLN A 129 14.97 17.99 -1.49
N TRP A 130 14.73 17.79 -0.20
CA TRP A 130 13.40 17.98 0.38
C TRP A 130 13.10 19.48 0.47
N ARG A 131 11.90 19.86 0.05
CA ARG A 131 11.34 21.20 0.28
C ARG A 131 10.08 21.09 1.12
N GLN A 132 9.89 22.05 2.03
CA GLN A 132 8.65 22.17 2.77
C GLN A 132 7.54 22.71 1.85
N LEU A 133 6.35 22.14 2.01
CA LEU A 133 5.10 22.53 1.34
C LEU A 133 4.20 23.25 2.35
N ARG A 134 3.08 23.79 1.88
CA ARG A 134 2.03 24.28 2.77
C ARG A 134 1.55 23.14 3.67
N SER A 135 1.65 23.34 4.98
CA SER A 135 1.08 22.43 5.97
C SER A 135 -0.44 22.35 5.83
N MET A 136 -1.02 21.24 6.30
CA MET A 136 -2.47 21.09 6.46
C MET A 136 -3.07 22.28 7.23
N PRO A 137 -4.35 22.62 6.98
CA PRO A 137 -5.06 23.60 7.79
C PRO A 137 -5.01 23.23 9.29
N PRO A 138 -4.89 24.20 10.21
CA PRO A 138 -4.86 23.92 11.64
C PRO A 138 -6.03 23.06 12.11
N GLY A 139 -5.75 22.04 12.92
CA GLY A 139 -6.75 21.08 13.40
C GLY A 139 -7.07 19.96 12.40
N GLN A 140 -6.36 19.88 11.28
CA GLN A 140 -6.45 18.80 10.31
C GLN A 140 -5.22 17.88 10.31
N GLU A 141 -4.31 18.00 11.26
CA GLU A 141 -3.09 17.18 11.39
C GLU A 141 -3.43 15.70 11.51
N ARG A 142 -2.77 14.84 10.71
CA ARG A 142 -3.06 13.40 10.68
C ARG A 142 -1.93 12.54 10.11
N GLY A 143 -1.90 11.29 10.54
CA GLY A 143 -1.31 10.16 9.82
C GLY A 143 -2.38 9.16 9.40
N ALA A 144 -1.96 8.01 8.88
CA ALA A 144 -2.81 6.84 8.64
C ALA A 144 -4.01 7.07 7.70
N SER A 145 -3.94 8.04 6.79
CA SER A 145 -5.01 8.30 5.82
C SER A 145 -4.97 7.27 4.70
N GLY A 146 -6.12 7.02 4.07
CA GLY A 146 -6.12 6.48 2.71
C GLY A 146 -5.59 7.57 1.76
N VAL A 147 -4.59 7.25 0.94
CA VAL A 147 -3.94 8.22 0.06
C VAL A 147 -4.27 7.90 -1.39
N ILE A 148 -4.92 8.84 -2.08
CA ILE A 148 -5.24 8.72 -3.51
C ILE A 148 -4.44 9.76 -4.28
N VAL A 149 -3.64 9.31 -5.25
CA VAL A 149 -2.91 10.20 -6.16
C VAL A 149 -3.74 10.41 -7.43
N ALA A 150 -4.10 11.67 -7.73
CA ALA A 150 -4.93 12.05 -8.86
C ALA A 150 -4.45 13.39 -9.45
N PRO A 151 -3.31 13.42 -10.17
CA PRO A 151 -2.63 14.66 -10.56
C PRO A 151 -3.57 15.73 -11.17
N PRO A 152 -3.51 17.00 -10.73
CA PRO A 152 -2.56 17.58 -9.78
C PRO A 152 -2.94 17.42 -8.28
N HIS A 153 -3.90 16.56 -7.96
CA HIS A 153 -4.44 16.40 -6.61
C HIS A 153 -3.88 15.18 -5.88
N ILE A 154 -3.80 15.28 -4.56
CA ILE A 154 -3.60 14.17 -3.64
C ILE A 154 -4.72 14.22 -2.59
N TYR A 155 -5.54 13.19 -2.52
CA TYR A 155 -6.63 13.11 -1.56
C TYR A 155 -6.22 12.30 -0.32
N LEU A 156 -6.47 12.88 0.86
CA LEU A 156 -6.33 12.19 2.15
C LEU A 156 -7.71 11.85 2.67
N ILE A 157 -8.03 10.56 2.74
CA ILE A 157 -9.34 10.05 3.12
C ILE A 157 -9.27 9.51 4.55
N GLY A 158 -10.01 10.16 5.46
CA GLY A 158 -10.01 9.82 6.88
C GLY A 158 -8.66 10.08 7.56
N GLY A 159 -8.14 9.05 8.23
CA GLY A 159 -6.88 9.08 8.96
C GLY A 159 -7.04 9.13 10.47
N ALA A 160 -5.93 9.33 11.18
CA ALA A 160 -5.91 9.47 12.62
C ALA A 160 -5.20 10.77 13.01
N SER A 161 -5.90 11.61 13.78
CA SER A 161 -5.28 12.64 14.60
C SER A 161 -4.58 12.02 15.81
N THR A 162 -3.99 12.82 16.69
CA THR A 162 -3.41 12.34 17.95
C THR A 162 -4.43 11.60 18.82
N ASN A 163 -5.71 11.97 18.76
CA ASN A 163 -6.71 11.53 19.75
C ASN A 163 -7.90 10.78 19.15
N ALA A 164 -8.06 10.74 17.84
CA ALA A 164 -9.24 10.16 17.20
C ALA A 164 -8.98 9.76 15.75
N ALA A 165 -9.70 8.72 15.32
CA ALA A 165 -9.95 8.46 13.90
C ALA A 165 -10.81 9.61 13.30
N LEU A 166 -10.57 9.94 12.04
CA LEU A 166 -11.15 11.11 11.38
C LEU A 166 -12.12 10.69 10.27
N ALA A 167 -13.22 11.43 10.16
CA ALA A 167 -14.11 11.36 9.00
C ALA A 167 -13.76 12.40 7.93
N THR A 168 -13.00 13.44 8.29
CA THR A 168 -12.64 14.53 7.39
C THR A 168 -11.76 14.01 6.26
N CYS A 169 -11.99 14.55 5.06
CA CYS A 169 -11.23 14.24 3.86
C CYS A 169 -10.63 15.53 3.31
N LEU A 170 -9.37 15.47 2.87
CA LEU A 170 -8.63 16.62 2.37
C LEU A 170 -8.26 16.41 0.90
N ASP A 171 -8.22 17.51 0.15
CA ASP A 171 -7.67 17.59 -1.19
C ASP A 171 -6.49 18.56 -1.19
N TYR A 172 -5.32 18.05 -1.51
CA TYR A 172 -4.11 18.84 -1.72
C TYR A 172 -3.81 18.97 -3.21
N ASP A 173 -3.89 20.20 -3.72
CA ASP A 173 -3.43 20.54 -5.06
C ASP A 173 -1.94 20.91 -5.00
N PHE A 174 -1.09 20.03 -5.54
CA PHE A 174 0.37 20.23 -5.52
C PHE A 174 0.87 21.20 -6.60
N SER A 175 0.01 21.64 -7.53
CA SER A 175 0.35 22.65 -8.53
C SER A 175 0.25 24.07 -7.97
N SER A 176 -0.71 24.31 -7.07
CA SER A 176 -0.91 25.59 -6.37
C SER A 176 -0.44 25.60 -4.92
N ASP A 177 -0.02 24.45 -4.38
CA ASP A 177 0.36 24.26 -2.97
C ASP A 177 -0.77 24.70 -2.01
N THR A 178 -1.98 24.18 -2.27
CA THR A 178 -3.19 24.56 -1.52
C THR A 178 -3.97 23.34 -1.05
N TRP A 179 -4.58 23.49 0.13
CA TRP A 179 -5.48 22.51 0.71
C TRP A 179 -6.94 22.96 0.58
N SER A 180 -7.82 22.02 0.31
CA SER A 180 -9.26 22.18 0.40
C SER A 180 -9.91 20.97 1.10
N MET A 181 -11.17 21.11 1.48
CA MET A 181 -11.94 20.04 2.13
C MET A 181 -12.79 19.30 1.10
N LEU A 182 -12.80 17.97 1.19
CA LEU A 182 -13.79 17.12 0.53
C LEU A 182 -14.96 16.82 1.49
N PRO A 183 -16.11 16.35 0.98
CA PRO A 183 -17.15 15.75 1.80
C PRO A 183 -16.58 14.73 2.80
N ALA A 184 -16.97 14.86 4.07
CA ALA A 184 -16.55 13.95 5.11
C ALA A 184 -17.20 12.57 4.94
N LEU A 185 -16.48 11.52 5.33
CA LEU A 185 -17.02 10.17 5.41
C LEU A 185 -18.21 10.11 6.39
N PRO A 186 -19.17 9.20 6.20
CA PRO A 186 -20.32 9.06 7.11
C PRO A 186 -19.92 8.57 8.50
N ALA A 187 -18.78 7.88 8.61
CA ALA A 187 -18.18 7.44 9.86
C ALA A 187 -16.65 7.61 9.81
N PRO A 188 -16.02 8.00 10.94
CA PRO A 188 -14.57 8.15 11.01
C PRO A 188 -13.86 6.83 10.75
N ARG A 189 -12.67 6.89 10.13
CA ARG A 189 -11.81 5.72 9.97
C ARG A 189 -10.35 6.10 9.79
N SER A 190 -9.47 5.39 10.48
CA SER A 190 -8.03 5.36 10.20
C SER A 190 -7.68 4.15 9.34
N HIS A 191 -6.57 4.21 8.63
CA HIS A 191 -6.07 3.14 7.78
C HIS A 191 -7.08 2.54 6.78
N PRO A 192 -7.95 3.34 6.11
CA PRO A 192 -8.82 2.79 5.08
C PRO A 192 -8.01 2.40 3.84
N ALA A 193 -8.45 1.34 3.17
CA ALA A 193 -8.05 1.08 1.79
C ALA A 193 -8.79 2.04 0.87
N VAL A 194 -8.11 2.55 -0.17
CA VAL A 194 -8.71 3.50 -1.10
C VAL A 194 -8.39 3.19 -2.56
N MET A 195 -9.29 3.59 -3.44
CA MET A 195 -9.03 3.63 -4.88
C MET A 195 -9.72 4.82 -5.55
N ARG A 196 -9.28 5.15 -6.76
CA ARG A 196 -9.96 6.08 -7.65
C ARG A 196 -10.36 5.36 -8.93
N MET A 197 -11.62 5.47 -9.30
CA MET A 197 -12.15 4.96 -10.56
C MET A 197 -11.76 5.86 -11.74
N SER A 198 -11.90 5.35 -12.96
CA SER A 198 -11.60 6.10 -14.19
C SER A 198 -12.50 7.32 -14.39
N ASP A 199 -13.75 7.25 -13.92
CA ASP A 199 -14.70 8.37 -13.93
C ASP A 199 -14.41 9.43 -12.85
N GLY A 200 -13.42 9.19 -11.99
CA GLY A 200 -13.03 10.08 -10.89
C GLY A 200 -13.71 9.79 -9.56
N THR A 201 -14.58 8.78 -9.47
CA THR A 201 -15.18 8.35 -8.21
C THR A 201 -14.11 7.86 -7.24
N LEU A 202 -14.13 8.37 -6.01
CA LEU A 202 -13.25 7.90 -4.93
C LEU A 202 -13.95 6.80 -4.16
N ILE A 203 -13.22 5.76 -3.77
CA ILE A 203 -13.74 4.67 -2.92
C ILE A 203 -12.87 4.55 -1.67
N ALA A 204 -13.52 4.36 -0.53
CA ALA A 204 -12.89 4.04 0.75
C ALA A 204 -13.50 2.76 1.31
N ALA A 205 -12.66 1.80 1.68
CA ALA A 205 -13.06 0.48 2.17
C ALA A 205 -12.38 0.16 3.52
N GLY A 206 -13.17 -0.37 4.44
CA GLY A 206 -12.68 -0.81 5.75
C GLY A 206 -12.06 0.32 6.58
N GLY A 207 -10.93 0.02 7.24
CA GLY A 207 -10.27 0.90 8.21
C GLY A 207 -10.71 0.61 9.65
N LEU A 208 -10.14 1.34 10.60
CA LEU A 208 -10.50 1.27 12.03
C LEU A 208 -11.39 2.47 12.38
N ALA A 209 -12.59 2.22 12.89
CA ALA A 209 -13.55 3.26 13.25
C ALA A 209 -13.11 4.12 14.46
N SER A 210 -12.10 3.67 15.20
CA SER A 210 -11.47 4.37 16.31
C SER A 210 -9.96 4.12 16.30
N LEU A 211 -9.25 4.57 17.34
CA LEU A 211 -7.83 4.22 17.52
C LEU A 211 -7.63 2.80 18.09
N ASP A 212 -8.71 2.08 18.40
CA ASP A 212 -8.67 0.68 18.83
C ASP A 212 -8.69 -0.28 17.63
N SER A 213 -7.69 -1.17 17.57
CA SER A 213 -7.60 -2.29 16.62
C SER A 213 -8.85 -3.21 16.58
N SER A 214 -9.66 -3.24 17.65
CA SER A 214 -10.93 -3.98 17.70
C SER A 214 -12.04 -3.35 16.86
N SER A 215 -11.86 -2.10 16.42
CA SER A 215 -12.86 -1.32 15.69
C SER A 215 -12.77 -1.44 14.16
N ALA A 216 -12.17 -2.52 13.66
CA ALA A 216 -12.08 -2.80 12.24
C ALA A 216 -13.48 -2.82 11.60
N ALA A 217 -13.65 -2.00 10.56
CA ALA A 217 -14.88 -1.85 9.81
C ALA A 217 -14.81 -2.65 8.50
N ALA A 218 -15.98 -2.98 7.96
CA ALA A 218 -16.12 -3.59 6.63
C ALA A 218 -16.81 -2.66 5.62
N GLU A 219 -17.32 -1.50 6.07
CA GLU A 219 -18.13 -0.63 5.23
C GLU A 219 -17.31 -0.03 4.10
N VAL A 220 -17.94 0.06 2.92
CA VAL A 220 -17.36 0.65 1.72
C VAL A 220 -18.21 1.85 1.32
N TRP A 221 -17.52 2.95 1.00
CA TRP A 221 -18.13 4.21 0.63
C TRP A 221 -17.57 4.69 -0.70
N ALA A 222 -18.43 5.26 -1.55
CA ALA A 222 -18.04 5.88 -2.81
C ALA A 222 -18.42 7.36 -2.84
N LEU A 223 -17.53 8.22 -3.36
CA LEU A 223 -17.78 9.63 -3.60
C LEU A 223 -17.62 9.94 -5.09
N PRO A 224 -18.72 10.00 -5.86
CA PRO A 224 -18.68 10.45 -7.25
C PRO A 224 -18.19 11.91 -7.36
N PRO A 225 -17.59 12.31 -8.49
CA PRO A 225 -17.17 13.69 -8.69
C PRO A 225 -18.32 14.68 -8.53
N GLY A 226 -18.12 15.74 -7.74
CA GLY A 226 -19.13 16.76 -7.47
C GLY A 226 -20.25 16.35 -6.53
N ALA A 227 -20.27 15.10 -6.04
CA ALA A 227 -21.21 14.69 -5.01
C ALA A 227 -20.92 15.39 -3.69
N LEU A 228 -21.96 15.68 -2.91
CA LEU A 228 -21.85 16.32 -1.61
C LEU A 228 -21.73 15.33 -0.44
N GLN A 229 -21.95 14.04 -0.71
CA GLN A 229 -21.98 12.98 0.29
C GLN A 229 -21.47 11.67 -0.30
N TRP A 230 -20.82 10.88 0.54
CA TRP A 230 -20.44 9.51 0.23
C TRP A 230 -21.67 8.60 0.21
N GLN A 231 -21.67 7.62 -0.68
CA GLN A 231 -22.75 6.65 -0.89
C GLN A 231 -22.28 5.25 -0.48
N PRO A 232 -23.13 4.45 0.18
CA PRO A 232 -22.76 3.11 0.60
C PRO A 232 -22.58 2.19 -0.61
N ARG A 233 -21.66 1.22 -0.47
CA ARG A 233 -21.38 0.16 -1.44
C ARG A 233 -21.37 -1.19 -0.73
N THR A 234 -21.22 -2.27 -1.48
CA THR A 234 -21.14 -3.61 -0.89
C THR A 234 -19.93 -3.70 0.05
N SER A 235 -20.21 -4.02 1.32
CA SER A 235 -19.21 -4.16 2.38
C SER A 235 -18.21 -5.29 2.10
N MET A 236 -17.00 -5.15 2.65
CA MET A 236 -15.96 -6.18 2.65
C MET A 236 -16.49 -7.47 3.31
N PRO A 237 -16.11 -8.66 2.81
CA PRO A 237 -16.43 -9.92 3.47
C PRO A 237 -15.79 -10.03 4.86
N SER A 238 -14.56 -9.51 5.00
CA SER A 238 -13.81 -9.50 6.26
C SER A 238 -13.49 -8.05 6.68
N PRO A 239 -13.98 -7.57 7.85
CA PRO A 239 -13.57 -6.29 8.41
C PRO A 239 -12.06 -6.23 8.63
N ARG A 240 -11.42 -5.12 8.27
CA ARG A 240 -9.97 -4.92 8.46
C ARG A 240 -9.58 -3.45 8.52
N GLY A 241 -8.57 -3.14 9.33
CA GLY A 241 -7.78 -1.90 9.25
C GLY A 241 -6.36 -2.18 8.78
N GLY A 242 -5.61 -1.17 8.33
CA GLY A 242 -4.15 -1.29 8.16
C GLY A 242 -3.69 -2.31 7.11
N CYS A 243 -4.56 -2.71 6.17
CA CYS A 243 -4.17 -3.62 5.10
C CYS A 243 -3.32 -2.92 4.05
N ALA A 244 -2.42 -3.67 3.42
CA ALA A 244 -1.80 -3.19 2.20
C ALA A 244 -2.83 -3.24 1.08
N TYR A 245 -2.94 -2.17 0.28
CA TYR A 245 -3.93 -2.09 -0.77
C TYR A 245 -3.38 -1.48 -2.05
N GLY A 246 -4.10 -1.68 -3.15
CA GLY A 246 -3.77 -1.08 -4.44
C GLY A 246 -4.80 -1.36 -5.52
N THR A 247 -4.87 -0.49 -6.52
CA THR A 247 -5.72 -0.71 -7.71
C THR A 247 -4.97 -1.57 -8.73
N VAL A 248 -5.37 -2.83 -8.89
CA VAL A 248 -4.77 -3.79 -9.83
C VAL A 248 -5.81 -4.17 -10.87
N LEU A 249 -5.54 -3.89 -12.15
CA LEU A 249 -6.47 -4.16 -13.27
C LEU A 249 -7.88 -3.59 -13.03
N GLY A 250 -7.96 -2.39 -12.43
CA GLY A 250 -9.23 -1.72 -12.13
C GLY A 250 -9.96 -2.22 -10.87
N GLN A 251 -9.42 -3.22 -10.17
CA GLN A 251 -9.96 -3.72 -8.91
C GLN A 251 -9.17 -3.19 -7.72
N LEU A 252 -9.85 -2.89 -6.61
CA LEU A 252 -9.17 -2.62 -5.34
C LEU A 252 -8.81 -3.94 -4.69
N VAL A 253 -7.51 -4.26 -4.63
CA VAL A 253 -6.98 -5.42 -3.91
C VAL A 253 -6.59 -4.97 -2.50
N CYS A 254 -7.07 -5.70 -1.48
CA CYS A 254 -6.74 -5.52 -0.08
C CYS A 254 -6.08 -6.81 0.45
N ALA A 255 -4.86 -6.73 0.95
CA ALA A 255 -4.08 -7.85 1.45
C ALA A 255 -3.66 -7.62 2.91
N GLY A 256 -3.96 -8.60 3.76
CA GLY A 256 -3.68 -8.56 5.19
C GLY A 256 -4.45 -7.47 5.93
N GLY A 257 -3.77 -6.77 6.82
CA GLY A 257 -4.35 -5.83 7.77
C GLY A 257 -4.55 -6.46 9.14
N GLU A 258 -5.34 -5.79 9.97
CA GLU A 258 -5.61 -6.17 11.35
C GLU A 258 -7.10 -6.26 11.65
N LEU A 259 -7.42 -7.21 12.55
CA LEU A 259 -8.73 -7.40 13.13
C LEU A 259 -8.57 -7.76 14.61
N GLY A 260 -8.85 -6.80 15.49
CA GLY A 260 -8.57 -6.96 16.92
C GLY A 260 -7.07 -7.15 17.15
N LEU A 261 -6.70 -8.23 17.85
CA LEU A 261 -5.29 -8.52 18.18
C LEU A 261 -4.55 -9.34 17.11
N ALA A 262 -5.18 -9.61 15.96
CA ALA A 262 -4.64 -10.48 14.93
C ALA A 262 -4.27 -9.72 13.65
N ALA A 263 -3.08 -10.03 13.12
CA ALA A 263 -2.75 -9.73 11.74
C ALA A 263 -3.42 -10.76 10.80
N LEU A 264 -3.87 -10.31 9.64
CA LEU A 264 -4.55 -11.12 8.64
C LEU A 264 -3.58 -11.52 7.52
N SER A 265 -3.79 -12.69 6.94
CA SER A 265 -3.17 -13.11 5.66
C SER A 265 -4.15 -13.09 4.48
N THR A 266 -5.44 -12.87 4.74
CA THR A 266 -6.48 -12.93 3.72
C THR A 266 -6.31 -11.81 2.69
N THR A 267 -6.60 -12.15 1.43
CA THR A 267 -6.58 -11.21 0.31
C THR A 267 -7.95 -11.19 -0.33
N GLU A 268 -8.48 -10.00 -0.57
CA GLU A 268 -9.81 -9.78 -1.16
C GLU A 268 -9.70 -8.69 -2.23
N SER A 269 -10.39 -8.87 -3.36
CA SER A 269 -10.53 -7.82 -4.38
C SER A 269 -11.96 -7.32 -4.47
N TYR A 270 -12.11 -6.03 -4.72
CA TYR A 270 -13.37 -5.38 -5.01
C TYR A 270 -13.43 -4.94 -6.46
N ASP A 271 -14.44 -5.42 -7.18
CA ASP A 271 -14.84 -4.88 -8.47
C ASP A 271 -15.81 -3.71 -8.25
N PRO A 272 -15.38 -2.46 -8.49
CA PRO A 272 -16.23 -1.29 -8.29
C PRO A 272 -17.31 -1.13 -9.37
N VAL A 273 -17.20 -1.80 -10.52
CA VAL A 273 -18.23 -1.76 -11.57
C VAL A 273 -19.37 -2.72 -11.23
N GLY A 274 -19.02 -3.96 -10.86
CA GLY A 274 -19.98 -4.98 -10.44
C GLY A 274 -20.45 -4.86 -8.98
N ASP A 275 -19.87 -3.96 -8.19
CA ASP A 275 -20.09 -3.81 -6.74
C ASP A 275 -19.94 -5.14 -5.99
N LYS A 276 -18.85 -5.87 -6.26
CA LYS A 276 -18.69 -7.23 -5.76
C LYS A 276 -17.29 -7.51 -5.23
N TRP A 277 -17.23 -8.19 -4.09
CA TRP A 277 -16.00 -8.72 -3.53
C TRP A 277 -15.71 -10.15 -4.00
N THR A 278 -14.44 -10.46 -4.19
CA THR A 278 -13.94 -11.80 -4.50
C THR A 278 -12.79 -12.13 -3.55
N SER A 279 -12.83 -13.32 -2.93
CA SER A 279 -11.69 -13.83 -2.17
C SER A 279 -10.58 -14.27 -3.12
N LEU A 280 -9.36 -13.84 -2.84
CA LEU A 280 -8.16 -14.18 -3.59
C LEU A 280 -7.26 -15.10 -2.74
N PRO A 281 -6.25 -15.74 -3.35
CA PRO A 281 -5.25 -16.49 -2.59
C PRO A 281 -4.60 -15.63 -1.48
N SER A 282 -4.53 -16.19 -0.27
CA SER A 282 -3.95 -15.52 0.89
C SER A 282 -2.45 -15.29 0.71
N MET A 283 -1.91 -14.26 1.39
CA MET A 283 -0.48 -14.08 1.53
C MET A 283 0.17 -15.31 2.20
N PRO A 284 1.44 -15.61 1.90
CA PRO A 284 2.17 -16.69 2.57
C PRO A 284 2.26 -16.53 4.09
N GLU A 285 2.28 -15.28 4.56
CA GLU A 285 2.31 -14.92 5.97
C GLU A 285 1.38 -13.73 6.23
N ALA A 286 0.80 -13.66 7.43
CA ALA A 286 0.00 -12.52 7.85
C ALA A 286 0.81 -11.23 7.83
N ARG A 287 0.14 -10.08 7.64
CA ARG A 287 0.81 -8.79 7.60
C ARG A 287 -0.11 -7.66 8.04
N ALA A 288 0.36 -6.85 8.97
CA ALA A 288 -0.26 -5.58 9.36
C ALA A 288 0.81 -4.47 9.44
N GLY A 289 0.37 -3.23 9.61
CA GLY A 289 1.23 -2.06 9.80
C GLY A 289 2.13 -1.77 8.60
N THR A 290 1.61 -1.94 7.39
CA THR A 290 2.28 -1.49 6.17
C THR A 290 1.27 -1.08 5.12
N GLN A 291 1.73 -0.28 4.17
CA GLN A 291 0.98 0.12 2.98
C GLN A 291 1.47 -0.68 1.77
N GLY A 292 0.67 -0.66 0.70
CA GLY A 292 1.04 -1.23 -0.58
C GLY A 292 1.21 -0.15 -1.65
N ALA A 293 1.98 -0.45 -2.69
CA ALA A 293 2.00 0.38 -3.90
C ALA A 293 1.86 -0.51 -5.14
N VAL A 294 1.20 0.02 -6.18
CA VAL A 294 1.03 -0.69 -7.44
C VAL A 294 2.01 -0.17 -8.47
N ILE A 295 2.77 -1.09 -9.07
CA ILE A 295 3.66 -0.81 -10.18
C ILE A 295 3.36 -1.83 -11.27
N ALA A 296 3.04 -1.36 -12.48
CA ALA A 296 2.73 -2.22 -13.63
C ALA A 296 1.71 -3.34 -13.30
N ASN A 297 0.58 -2.98 -12.67
CA ASN A 297 -0.49 -3.91 -12.24
C ASN A 297 -0.05 -5.01 -11.26
N ARG A 298 1.02 -4.78 -10.51
CA ARG A 298 1.47 -5.66 -9.44
C ARG A 298 1.49 -4.87 -8.14
N LEU A 299 0.88 -5.42 -7.09
CA LEU A 299 0.89 -4.85 -5.75
C LEU A 299 2.17 -5.27 -5.03
N TYR A 300 2.92 -4.30 -4.50
CA TYR A 300 4.14 -4.50 -3.73
C TYR A 300 3.87 -4.15 -2.28
N ILE A 301 4.26 -5.04 -1.36
CA ILE A 301 4.01 -4.93 0.08
C ILE A 301 5.35 -5.10 0.81
N PRO A 302 6.08 -3.99 1.05
CA PRO A 302 7.32 -4.00 1.80
C PRO A 302 7.07 -3.93 3.31
N GLY A 303 7.85 -4.67 4.10
CA GLY A 303 7.83 -4.57 5.56
C GLY A 303 6.48 -4.91 6.20
N GLY A 304 6.13 -4.24 7.29
CA GLY A 304 5.02 -4.57 8.18
C GLY A 304 5.45 -5.53 9.29
N SER A 305 4.48 -6.24 9.85
CA SER A 305 4.70 -7.27 10.87
C SER A 305 3.70 -8.41 10.73
N ALA A 306 4.16 -9.64 11.00
CA ALA A 306 3.31 -10.83 11.01
C ALA A 306 2.42 -10.94 12.26
N SER A 307 2.70 -10.11 13.27
CA SER A 307 1.93 -10.01 14.50
C SER A 307 1.77 -8.55 14.93
N LEU A 308 0.82 -8.25 15.83
CA LEU A 308 0.67 -6.91 16.38
C LEU A 308 1.62 -6.63 17.57
N ARG A 309 2.78 -7.32 17.62
CA ARG A 309 3.78 -7.20 18.69
C ARG A 309 4.94 -6.25 18.36
N PHE A 310 4.79 -5.42 17.33
CA PHE A 310 5.84 -4.51 16.86
C PHE A 310 7.14 -5.24 16.53
N GLU A 311 7.06 -6.20 15.60
CA GLU A 311 8.19 -6.94 15.06
C GLU A 311 8.36 -6.59 13.57
N PRO A 312 9.04 -5.48 13.25
CA PRO A 312 9.23 -5.06 11.87
C PRO A 312 9.95 -6.14 11.05
N THR A 313 9.45 -6.43 9.85
CA THR A 313 10.13 -7.31 8.88
C THR A 313 10.76 -6.51 7.74
N ASN A 314 11.75 -7.09 7.07
CA ASN A 314 12.34 -6.56 5.84
C ASN A 314 11.88 -7.33 4.59
N GLN A 315 10.89 -8.22 4.69
CA GLN A 315 10.36 -8.93 3.53
C GLN A 315 9.63 -7.99 2.56
N LEU A 316 9.68 -8.34 1.27
CA LEU A 316 8.89 -7.73 0.21
C LEU A 316 8.01 -8.81 -0.41
N TYR A 317 6.69 -8.70 -0.27
CA TYR A 317 5.76 -9.52 -1.04
C TYR A 317 5.23 -8.79 -2.26
N MET A 318 4.95 -9.54 -3.32
CA MET A 318 4.39 -9.05 -4.56
C MET A 318 3.19 -9.89 -4.96
N PHE A 319 2.09 -9.22 -5.32
CA PHE A 319 0.86 -9.86 -5.78
C PHE A 319 0.49 -9.45 -7.20
N SER A 320 0.11 -10.43 -8.00
CA SER A 320 -0.29 -10.25 -9.40
C SER A 320 -1.62 -10.94 -9.66
N LEU A 321 -2.63 -10.14 -10.04
CA LEU A 321 -3.96 -10.66 -10.36
C LEU A 321 -4.00 -11.40 -11.73
N LEU A 322 -3.03 -11.11 -12.60
CA LEU A 322 -2.85 -11.81 -13.88
C LEU A 322 -2.52 -13.30 -13.68
N ASP A 323 -1.93 -13.65 -12.55
CA ASP A 323 -1.59 -15.03 -12.21
C ASP A 323 -2.77 -15.77 -11.53
N VAL A 324 -3.88 -15.07 -11.30
CA VAL A 324 -5.13 -15.61 -10.73
C VAL A 324 -6.22 -15.81 -11.80
N THR A 325 -6.22 -15.02 -12.87
CA THR A 325 -7.30 -14.97 -13.87
C THR A 325 -6.94 -15.76 -15.14
N GLU A 326 -7.85 -16.64 -15.59
CA GLU A 326 -7.88 -17.18 -16.97
C GLU A 326 -8.54 -16.19 -17.93
#